data_AF-A0A6J8EWP9-F1
#
_entry.id   AF-A0A6J8EWP9-F1
#
_cell.length_a   1.000
_cell.length_b   1.000
_cell.length_c   1.000
_cell.angle_alpha   90.00
_cell.angle_beta   90.00
_cell.angle_gamma   90.00
#
_symmetry.space_group_name_H-M   'P 1'
#
loop_
_entity.id
_entity.type
_entity.pdbx_description
1 polymer ?
#
loop_
_entity_poly.entity_id
_entity_poly.type
_entity_poly.pdbx_seq_one_letter_code
_entity_poly.pdbx_strand_id
1 'polypeptide(L)'
;MGQRAFEKCKPYFVRTAQFKDKVTCCCRQHVEMRSLFKSCMQFRKRLLSREGSSEVKLYESLSELVDDTLCTHSANTHQHKISCLDRLCSECGVCKFSMLPGELDESDVQISWERYEYKNVKVKGDKMIRKLVLILRNYFETSHARGPQDAAGGFIKKQADLAVIRGTHVIQSSSDLFDYAQSNLSTTADSSKCSRRIFRYVDSVNRDRDRNFLPVKENRKIHRVRSFNDGEIFVRKLSCYSCQSCIVGNYSTCMNDAQLGTYNKIKMVKESEHNDTDADSDNDEGVDDETNICDFVSKGTIFAVKADDTDCPYYILRASKDPIILRKTATDKWGASYHQGNKVIYVTTLTLLIITHSN
;
A
#
# COMPACT_ATOMS: atom_id res chain seq x y z
N MET A 1 16.19 7.99 -7.87
CA MET A 1 17.12 6.98 -7.32
C MET A 1 16.78 5.60 -7.85
N GLY A 2 17.73 4.88 -8.45
CA GLY A 2 17.49 3.50 -8.89
C GLY A 2 17.30 2.55 -7.70
N GLN A 3 16.45 1.53 -7.86
CA GLN A 3 16.12 0.54 -6.82
C GLN A 3 17.36 -0.01 -6.09
N ARG A 4 18.46 -0.25 -6.81
CA ARG A 4 19.73 -0.73 -6.23
C ARG A 4 20.44 0.27 -5.32
N ALA A 5 20.32 1.58 -5.57
CA ALA A 5 20.90 2.61 -4.71
C ALA A 5 20.10 2.74 -3.41
N PHE A 6 18.77 2.64 -3.49
CA PHE A 6 17.88 2.63 -2.33
C PHE A 6 18.06 1.36 -1.47
N GLU A 7 18.27 0.20 -2.10
CA GLU A 7 18.53 -1.07 -1.41
C GLU A 7 19.87 -1.07 -0.64
N LYS A 8 20.89 -0.36 -1.14
CA LYS A 8 22.19 -0.20 -0.45
C LYS A 8 22.13 0.70 0.79
N CYS A 9 21.12 1.56 0.90
CA CYS A 9 20.90 2.41 2.07
C CYS A 9 20.11 1.70 3.19
N LYS A 10 19.74 0.42 3.00
CA LYS A 10 19.01 -0.34 4.02
C LYS A 10 19.96 -0.75 5.16
N PRO A 11 19.57 -0.58 6.44
CA PRO A 11 20.34 -1.06 7.57
C PRO A 11 20.67 -2.55 7.44
N TYR A 12 21.84 -2.99 7.94
CA TYR A 12 22.37 -4.36 7.74
C TYR A 12 21.44 -5.48 8.24
N PHE A 13 20.52 -5.19 9.16
CA PHE A 13 19.52 -6.14 9.66
C PHE A 13 18.26 -6.25 8.79
N VAL A 14 18.08 -5.34 7.83
CA VAL A 14 16.98 -5.38 6.87
C VAL A 14 17.36 -6.36 5.76
N ARG A 15 16.87 -7.60 5.88
CA ARG A 15 17.11 -8.66 4.91
C ARG A 15 16.59 -8.25 3.53
N THR A 16 17.42 -8.48 2.51
CA THR A 16 17.00 -8.32 1.11
C THR A 16 15.84 -9.27 0.83
N ALA A 17 14.75 -8.74 0.28
CA ALA A 17 13.58 -9.55 -0.07
C ALA A 17 13.99 -10.63 -1.10
N GLN A 18 13.92 -11.89 -0.69
CA GLN A 18 14.19 -13.04 -1.55
C GLN A 18 13.08 -13.17 -2.60
N PHE A 19 13.32 -13.91 -3.68
CA PHE A 19 12.31 -14.12 -4.72
C PHE A 19 11.00 -14.68 -4.14
N LYS A 20 11.08 -15.60 -3.17
CA LYS A 20 9.92 -16.13 -2.43
C LYS A 20 9.12 -15.06 -1.66
N ASP A 21 9.78 -14.01 -1.18
CA ASP A 21 9.14 -12.90 -0.47
C ASP A 21 8.34 -12.02 -1.45
N LYS A 22 8.73 -12.01 -2.75
CA LYS A 22 8.02 -11.31 -3.83
C LYS A 22 6.81 -12.10 -4.36
N VAL A 23 6.78 -13.41 -4.14
CA VAL A 23 5.66 -14.32 -4.50
C VAL A 23 4.70 -14.49 -3.31
N THR A 24 4.95 -13.80 -2.20
CA THR A 24 4.12 -13.84 -1.01
C THR A 24 3.01 -12.78 -1.11
N CYS A 25 1.74 -13.21 -1.19
CA CYS A 25 0.63 -12.28 -0.99
C CYS A 25 0.58 -11.86 0.49
N CYS A 26 0.71 -10.56 0.76
CA CYS A 26 0.44 -9.99 2.09
C CYS A 26 -1.04 -9.68 2.31
N CYS A 27 -1.91 -10.19 1.43
CA CYS A 27 -3.35 -10.08 1.63
C CYS A 27 -3.76 -10.85 2.89
N ARG A 28 -4.81 -10.33 3.54
CA ARG A 28 -5.39 -10.88 4.76
C ARG A 28 -5.49 -12.40 4.72
N GLN A 29 -6.11 -12.97 3.68
CA GLN A 29 -6.29 -14.42 3.54
C GLN A 29 -4.99 -15.21 3.61
N HIS A 30 -3.93 -14.76 2.94
CA HIS A 30 -2.65 -15.47 2.94
C HIS A 30 -1.88 -15.31 4.26
N VAL A 31 -1.98 -14.16 4.91
CA VAL A 31 -1.39 -13.96 6.25
C VAL A 31 -2.11 -14.83 7.28
N GLU A 32 -3.43 -14.88 7.24
CA GLU A 32 -4.27 -15.73 8.10
C GLU A 32 -3.98 -17.22 7.87
N MET A 33 -3.89 -17.65 6.60
CA MET A 33 -3.56 -19.03 6.24
C MET A 33 -2.19 -19.45 6.81
N ARG A 34 -1.20 -18.55 6.80
CA ARG A 34 0.13 -18.82 7.39
C ARG A 34 0.07 -18.99 8.90
N SER A 35 -0.69 -18.14 9.60
CA SER A 35 -0.88 -18.27 11.05
C SER A 35 -1.61 -19.58 11.39
N LEU A 36 -2.66 -19.93 10.66
CA LEU A 36 -3.39 -21.19 10.84
C LEU A 36 -2.48 -22.41 10.60
N PHE A 37 -1.75 -22.43 9.48
CA PHE A 37 -0.80 -23.50 9.16
C PHE A 37 0.21 -23.72 10.28
N LYS A 38 0.79 -22.64 10.82
CA LYS A 38 1.76 -22.72 11.91
C LYS A 38 1.15 -23.36 13.16
N SER A 39 -0.09 -23.02 13.50
CA SER A 39 -0.80 -23.61 14.63
C SER A 39 -1.08 -25.10 14.42
N CYS A 40 -1.55 -25.49 13.22
CA CYS A 40 -1.77 -26.89 12.86
C CYS A 40 -0.47 -27.71 12.93
N MET A 41 0.63 -27.18 12.37
CA MET A 41 1.92 -27.88 12.42
C MET A 41 2.50 -27.97 13.83
N GLN A 42 2.26 -26.97 14.69
CA GLN A 42 2.62 -27.07 16.11
C GLN A 42 1.81 -28.16 16.81
N PHE A 43 0.51 -28.26 16.54
CA PHE A 43 -0.33 -29.31 17.09
C PHE A 43 0.14 -30.69 16.63
N ARG A 44 0.32 -30.88 15.32
CA ARG A 44 0.88 -32.09 14.71
C ARG A 44 2.23 -32.47 15.32
N LYS A 45 3.14 -31.51 15.51
CA LYS A 45 4.44 -31.74 16.17
C LYS A 45 4.28 -32.27 17.60
N ARG A 46 3.30 -31.76 18.37
CA ARG A 46 3.02 -32.24 19.73
C ARG A 46 2.48 -33.68 19.71
N LEU A 47 1.61 -34.03 18.75
CA LEU A 47 1.10 -35.39 18.59
C LEU A 47 2.21 -36.37 18.21
N LEU A 48 3.05 -36.03 17.22
CA LEU A 48 4.21 -36.85 16.83
C LEU A 48 5.16 -37.11 18.00
N SER A 49 5.35 -36.10 18.86
CA SER A 49 6.19 -36.23 20.06
C SER A 49 5.60 -37.17 21.12
N ARG A 50 4.28 -37.39 21.12
CA ARG A 50 3.57 -38.28 22.06
C ARG A 50 3.42 -39.69 21.53
N GLU A 51 3.13 -39.84 20.23
CA GLU A 51 2.83 -41.12 19.58
C GLU A 51 4.07 -41.82 19.02
N GLY A 52 5.23 -41.15 18.98
CA GLY A 52 6.51 -41.75 18.55
C GLY A 52 6.54 -42.17 17.07
N SER A 53 5.51 -41.81 16.29
CA SER A 53 5.37 -42.25 14.90
C SER A 53 6.21 -41.39 13.96
N SER A 54 7.16 -42.03 13.26
CA SER A 54 8.17 -41.36 12.42
C SER A 54 7.79 -41.25 10.94
N GLU A 55 6.68 -41.83 10.50
CA GLU A 55 6.34 -41.89 9.07
C GLU A 55 5.61 -40.66 8.54
N VAL A 56 5.07 -39.82 9.43
CA VAL A 56 4.20 -38.72 9.04
C VAL A 56 4.97 -37.40 8.96
N LYS A 57 4.98 -36.79 7.77
CA LYS A 57 5.74 -35.57 7.48
C LYS A 57 5.22 -34.37 8.28
N LEU A 58 6.17 -33.61 8.85
CA LEU A 58 5.95 -32.28 9.42
C LEU A 58 6.42 -31.23 8.41
N TYR A 59 5.51 -30.36 7.98
CA TYR A 59 5.80 -29.36 6.97
C TYR A 59 6.35 -28.08 7.60
N GLU A 60 7.44 -27.54 7.04
CA GLU A 60 8.03 -26.29 7.52
C GLU A 60 7.37 -25.05 6.91
N SER A 61 6.71 -25.22 5.75
CA SER A 61 6.05 -24.13 5.04
C SER A 61 4.77 -24.58 4.33
N LEU A 62 3.87 -23.62 4.10
CA LEU A 62 2.68 -23.83 3.26
C LEU A 62 3.04 -24.26 1.84
N SER A 63 4.13 -23.75 1.29
CA SER A 63 4.58 -24.12 -0.06
C SER A 63 4.91 -25.60 -0.13
N GLU A 64 5.66 -26.11 0.85
CA GLU A 64 5.99 -27.54 0.92
C GLU A 64 4.74 -28.43 1.04
N LEU A 65 3.78 -28.01 1.88
CA LEU A 65 2.50 -28.71 1.99
C LEU A 65 1.75 -28.72 0.65
N VAL A 66 1.74 -27.59 -0.06
CA VAL A 66 1.08 -27.46 -1.37
C VAL A 66 1.79 -28.32 -2.41
N ASP A 67 3.12 -28.31 -2.45
CA ASP A 67 3.91 -29.07 -3.42
C ASP A 67 3.72 -30.58 -3.25
N ASP A 68 3.63 -31.07 -2.02
CA ASP A 68 3.40 -32.49 -1.72
C ASP A 68 1.94 -32.92 -1.93
N THR A 69 0.98 -32.01 -1.70
CA THR A 69 -0.44 -32.35 -1.83
C THR A 69 -0.99 -32.12 -3.22
N LEU A 70 -0.41 -31.25 -4.04
CA LEU A 70 -0.83 -31.00 -5.42
C LEU A 70 -0.07 -31.88 -6.43
N CYS A 71 -0.56 -31.91 -7.68
CA CYS A 71 0.17 -32.58 -8.76
C CYS A 71 1.47 -31.83 -9.09
N THR A 72 2.49 -32.60 -9.49
CA THR A 72 3.78 -32.09 -9.96
C THR A 72 3.60 -31.14 -11.15
N HIS A 73 4.53 -30.20 -11.27
CA HIS A 73 4.53 -29.26 -12.39
C HIS A 73 4.72 -29.99 -13.72
N SER A 74 4.09 -29.50 -14.79
CA SER A 74 4.41 -29.96 -16.14
C SER A 74 5.84 -29.54 -16.48
N ALA A 75 6.57 -30.37 -17.24
CA ALA A 75 8.02 -30.26 -17.48
C ALA A 75 8.51 -28.88 -17.97
N ASN A 76 7.62 -28.03 -18.47
CA ASN A 76 7.95 -26.70 -19.01
C ASN A 76 7.38 -25.52 -18.20
N THR A 77 6.77 -25.74 -17.03
CA THR A 77 6.22 -24.65 -16.20
C THR A 77 6.61 -24.81 -14.74
N HIS A 78 6.86 -23.71 -14.03
CA HIS A 78 7.11 -23.70 -12.57
C HIS A 78 5.82 -23.48 -11.76
N GLN A 79 4.66 -23.88 -12.30
CA GLN A 79 3.35 -23.55 -11.73
C GLN A 79 2.46 -24.80 -11.70
N HIS A 80 1.57 -24.90 -10.71
CA HIS A 80 0.57 -25.97 -10.68
C HIS A 80 -0.54 -25.70 -11.69
N LYS A 81 -1.17 -26.78 -12.18
CA LYS A 81 -2.36 -26.66 -13.05
C LYS A 81 -3.49 -25.97 -12.28
N ILE A 82 -4.22 -25.09 -12.97
CA ILE A 82 -5.33 -24.34 -12.35
C ILE A 82 -6.41 -25.26 -11.78
N SER A 83 -6.70 -26.39 -12.43
CA SER A 83 -7.64 -27.40 -11.93
C SER A 83 -7.23 -28.02 -10.59
N CYS A 84 -5.93 -28.08 -10.28
CA CYS A 84 -5.45 -28.52 -8.97
C CYS A 84 -5.68 -27.43 -7.90
N LEU A 85 -5.44 -26.16 -8.26
CA LEU A 85 -5.65 -25.01 -7.38
C LEU A 85 -7.14 -24.78 -7.08
N ASP A 86 -8.00 -24.98 -8.07
CA ASP A 86 -9.47 -24.87 -7.97
C ASP A 86 -10.13 -26.11 -7.33
N ARG A 87 -9.33 -27.09 -6.85
CA ARG A 87 -9.82 -28.33 -6.23
C ARG A 87 -10.72 -29.19 -7.13
N LEU A 88 -10.57 -29.07 -8.45
CA LEU A 88 -11.28 -29.87 -9.45
C LEU A 88 -10.54 -31.17 -9.82
N CYS A 89 -9.28 -31.31 -9.41
CA CYS A 89 -8.48 -32.51 -9.61
C CYS A 89 -8.80 -33.58 -8.55
N SER A 90 -9.15 -34.79 -8.97
CA SER A 90 -9.44 -35.94 -8.10
C SER A 90 -8.20 -36.61 -7.51
N GLU A 91 -7.04 -36.44 -8.14
CA GLU A 91 -5.79 -37.13 -7.80
C GLU A 91 -4.87 -36.32 -6.88
N CYS A 92 -5.30 -35.15 -6.41
CA CYS A 92 -4.50 -34.30 -5.53
C CYS A 92 -5.36 -33.54 -4.52
N GLY A 93 -4.70 -32.89 -3.58
CA GLY A 93 -5.32 -32.16 -2.49
C GLY A 93 -5.31 -32.98 -1.19
N VAL A 94 -6.43 -32.95 -0.46
CA VAL A 94 -6.51 -33.51 0.90
C VAL A 94 -6.29 -35.03 0.91
N CYS A 95 -6.63 -35.73 -0.17
CA CYS A 95 -6.40 -37.17 -0.30
C CYS A 95 -4.92 -37.57 -0.25
N LYS A 96 -4.00 -36.65 -0.55
CA LYS A 96 -2.54 -36.85 -0.44
C LYS A 96 -1.99 -36.44 0.93
N PHE A 97 -2.80 -35.83 1.78
CA PHE A 97 -2.39 -35.41 3.10
C PHE A 97 -2.68 -36.51 4.13
N SER A 98 -1.62 -37.10 4.68
CA SER A 98 -1.73 -38.12 5.73
C SER A 98 -2.09 -37.45 7.07
N MET A 99 -3.32 -37.65 7.55
CA MET A 99 -3.77 -37.20 8.88
C MET A 99 -3.26 -38.16 9.97
N LEU A 100 -2.94 -37.65 11.16
CA LEU A 100 -2.69 -38.47 12.35
C LEU A 100 -4.02 -38.86 13.01
N PRO A 101 -4.12 -40.03 13.69
CA PRO A 101 -5.32 -40.42 14.42
C PRO A 101 -5.78 -39.36 15.43
N GLY A 102 -4.85 -38.76 16.19
CA GLY A 102 -5.14 -37.67 17.12
C GLY A 102 -5.55 -36.34 16.47
N GLU A 103 -5.44 -36.19 15.14
CA GLU A 103 -6.00 -35.05 14.40
C GLU A 103 -7.44 -35.30 13.94
N LEU A 104 -7.89 -36.56 13.96
CA LEU A 104 -9.24 -36.98 13.63
C LEU A 104 -10.10 -37.20 14.87
N ASP A 105 -9.48 -37.24 16.05
CA ASP A 105 -10.17 -37.36 17.33
C ASP A 105 -10.96 -36.07 17.61
N GLU A 106 -12.26 -36.21 17.85
CA GLU A 106 -13.18 -35.10 18.16
C GLU A 106 -13.11 -34.66 19.63
N SER A 107 -12.09 -35.11 20.37
CA SER A 107 -11.84 -34.64 21.73
C SER A 107 -11.63 -33.11 21.77
N ASP A 108 -11.98 -32.47 22.89
CA ASP A 108 -11.96 -31.02 23.10
C ASP A 108 -10.53 -30.40 23.14
N VAL A 109 -9.72 -30.68 22.13
CA VAL A 109 -8.36 -30.15 22.00
C VAL A 109 -8.43 -28.72 21.46
N GLN A 110 -8.06 -27.77 22.31
CA GLN A 110 -8.06 -26.35 21.96
C GLN A 110 -6.79 -25.95 21.21
N ILE A 111 -6.95 -25.43 19.98
CA ILE A 111 -5.86 -24.91 19.16
C ILE A 111 -6.07 -23.40 18.93
N SER A 112 -5.07 -22.59 19.31
CA SER A 112 -5.08 -21.14 19.10
C SER A 112 -4.47 -20.74 17.76
N TRP A 113 -5.07 -19.78 17.06
CA TRP A 113 -4.55 -19.22 15.81
C TRP A 113 -4.99 -17.75 15.63
N GLU A 114 -4.41 -17.06 14.66
CA GLU A 114 -4.55 -15.61 14.50
C GLU A 114 -5.28 -15.24 13.20
N ARG A 115 -6.23 -14.28 13.27
CA ARG A 115 -6.86 -13.72 12.07
C ARG A 115 -7.14 -12.23 12.14
N TYR A 116 -7.35 -11.57 11.01
CA TYR A 116 -7.78 -10.17 10.97
C TYR A 116 -9.30 -10.05 10.88
N GLU A 117 -9.88 -8.89 11.20
CA GLU A 117 -11.31 -8.58 11.06
C GLU A 117 -11.58 -7.07 10.92
N TYR A 118 -12.82 -6.61 10.75
CA TYR A 118 -13.14 -5.18 10.72
C TYR A 118 -14.03 -4.80 11.91
N LYS A 119 -13.67 -3.75 12.65
CA LYS A 119 -14.46 -3.21 13.78
C LYS A 119 -14.65 -1.72 13.71
N ASN A 120 -15.74 -1.27 14.33
CA ASN A 120 -16.03 0.12 14.56
C ASN A 120 -15.43 0.52 15.91
N VAL A 121 -14.48 1.45 15.91
CA VAL A 121 -13.86 1.96 17.13
C VAL A 121 -14.25 3.41 17.32
N LYS A 122 -14.68 3.75 18.55
CA LYS A 122 -14.93 5.13 18.96
C LYS A 122 -13.62 5.91 18.89
N VAL A 123 -13.64 7.00 18.16
CA VAL A 123 -12.57 8.01 18.14
C VAL A 123 -13.17 9.29 18.73
N LYS A 124 -12.39 10.07 19.52
CA LYS A 124 -12.83 11.27 20.27
C LYS A 124 -14.10 11.93 19.70
N GLY A 125 -15.18 11.92 20.49
CA GLY A 125 -16.55 12.25 20.06
C GLY A 125 -17.41 10.98 19.83
N ASP A 126 -18.68 11.14 19.46
CA ASP A 126 -19.57 10.01 19.12
C ASP A 126 -19.33 9.44 17.70
N LYS A 127 -18.18 9.73 17.10
CA LYS A 127 -17.84 9.30 15.74
C LYS A 127 -17.17 7.92 15.75
N MET A 128 -17.79 6.96 15.07
CA MET A 128 -17.28 5.60 14.90
C MET A 128 -16.46 5.46 13.62
N ILE A 129 -15.26 4.86 13.68
CA ILE A 129 -14.44 4.56 12.50
C ILE A 129 -14.26 3.05 12.33
N ARG A 130 -14.54 2.54 11.13
CA ARG A 130 -14.32 1.14 10.77
C ARG A 130 -12.84 0.92 10.41
N LYS A 131 -12.08 0.21 11.23
CA LYS A 131 -10.65 -0.09 10.97
C LYS A 131 -10.49 -1.62 10.76
N LEU A 132 -9.37 -2.11 10.24
CA LEU A 132 -9.04 -3.55 10.19
C LEU A 132 -8.24 -3.91 11.45
N VAL A 133 -8.43 -5.08 12.08
CA VAL A 133 -7.91 -5.51 13.39
C VAL A 133 -7.26 -6.89 13.34
N LEU A 134 -6.08 -7.10 13.92
CA LEU A 134 -5.61 -8.43 14.32
C LEU A 134 -6.37 -8.88 15.57
N ILE A 135 -7.13 -9.96 15.42
CA ILE A 135 -7.85 -10.63 16.50
C ILE A 135 -7.10 -11.91 16.84
N LEU A 136 -6.61 -11.99 18.07
CA LEU A 136 -6.30 -13.27 18.69
C LEU A 136 -7.64 -13.91 19.06
N ARG A 137 -8.14 -14.84 18.24
CA ARG A 137 -9.38 -15.56 18.58
C ARG A 137 -9.00 -16.84 19.30
N ASN A 138 -9.10 -16.84 20.63
CA ASN A 138 -10.00 -17.81 21.24
C ASN A 138 -11.39 -17.21 21.04
N TYR A 139 -12.41 -18.01 20.71
CA TYR A 139 -13.72 -17.51 20.27
C TYR A 139 -14.12 -16.14 20.88
N PHE A 140 -14.27 -15.13 19.98
CA PHE A 140 -14.68 -13.71 20.12
C PHE A 140 -13.63 -12.61 20.52
N GLU A 141 -13.89 -11.32 20.23
CA GLU A 141 -13.13 -10.51 19.23
C GLU A 141 -12.82 -8.99 19.62
N THR A 142 -11.66 -8.32 19.37
CA THR A 142 -11.42 -6.91 18.78
C THR A 142 -9.93 -6.32 18.86
N SER A 143 -9.13 -6.01 17.80
CA SER A 143 -7.98 -4.98 17.83
C SER A 143 -7.15 -4.61 16.55
N HIS A 144 -7.00 -3.31 16.18
CA HIS A 144 -6.76 -2.74 14.82
C HIS A 144 -5.31 -2.73 14.24
N ALA A 145 -5.10 -2.65 12.91
CA ALA A 145 -3.85 -2.50 12.17
C ALA A 145 -3.10 -1.22 12.61
N ARG A 146 -1.91 -1.40 13.19
CA ARG A 146 -1.04 -0.35 13.73
C ARG A 146 0.24 -0.26 12.91
N GLY A 147 0.47 0.87 12.24
CA GLY A 147 1.74 1.20 11.60
C GLY A 147 2.70 1.96 12.53
N PRO A 148 3.90 2.32 12.06
CA PRO A 148 4.86 3.11 12.85
C PRO A 148 4.32 4.47 13.31
N GLN A 149 3.45 5.11 12.54
CA GLN A 149 2.83 6.38 12.92
C GLN A 149 1.83 6.20 14.08
N ASP A 150 1.07 5.10 14.06
CA ASP A 150 0.21 4.70 15.18
C ASP A 150 1.01 4.34 16.44
N ALA A 151 2.20 3.75 16.27
CA ALA A 151 3.10 3.44 17.39
C ALA A 151 3.65 4.73 18.04
N ALA A 152 4.03 5.73 17.23
CA ALA A 152 4.47 7.04 17.72
C ALA A 152 3.34 7.76 18.47
N GLY A 153 2.13 7.80 17.89
CA GLY A 153 0.96 8.37 18.55
C GLY A 153 0.58 7.61 19.82
N GLY A 154 0.69 6.28 19.80
CA GLY A 154 0.43 5.42 20.96
C GLY A 154 1.43 5.64 22.10
N PHE A 155 2.71 5.84 21.78
CA PHE A 155 3.75 6.15 22.76
C PHE A 155 3.46 7.47 23.49
N ILE A 156 3.16 8.54 22.75
CA ILE A 156 2.87 9.87 23.33
C ILE A 156 1.65 9.77 24.26
N LYS A 157 0.57 9.13 23.79
CA LYS A 157 -0.65 8.92 24.60
C LYS A 157 -0.35 8.17 25.90
N LYS A 158 0.36 7.04 25.80
CA LYS A 158 0.72 6.23 26.97
C LYS A 158 1.56 7.01 27.98
N GLN A 159 2.53 7.82 27.52
CA GLN A 159 3.37 8.62 28.42
C GLN A 159 2.58 9.75 29.08
N ALA A 160 1.69 10.40 28.36
CA ALA A 160 0.81 11.42 28.92
C ALA A 160 -0.16 10.82 29.95
N ASP A 161 -0.78 9.68 29.62
CA ASP A 161 -1.70 8.96 30.53
C ASP A 161 -0.99 8.57 31.84
N LEU A 162 0.23 8.04 31.75
CA LEU A 162 1.01 7.67 32.94
C LEU A 162 1.39 8.89 33.80
N ALA A 163 1.70 10.04 33.19
CA ALA A 163 2.01 11.25 33.93
C ALA A 163 0.78 11.78 34.70
N VAL A 164 -0.40 11.72 34.07
CA VAL A 164 -1.67 12.11 34.72
C VAL A 164 -2.05 11.12 35.82
N ILE A 165 -1.98 9.80 35.55
CA ILE A 165 -2.33 8.76 36.54
C ILE A 165 -1.42 8.81 37.76
N ARG A 166 -0.14 9.13 37.58
CA ARG A 166 0.83 9.28 38.67
C ARG A 166 0.69 10.61 39.43
N GLY A 167 -0.19 11.51 38.98
CA GLY A 167 -0.36 12.84 39.55
C GLY A 167 0.85 13.75 39.35
N THR A 168 1.74 13.46 38.39
CA THR A 168 2.94 14.27 38.17
C THR A 168 2.66 15.48 37.27
N HIS A 169 1.68 15.37 36.37
CA HIS A 169 1.28 16.44 35.46
C HIS A 169 -0.23 16.50 35.30
N VAL A 170 -0.76 17.70 35.10
CA VAL A 170 -2.15 17.94 34.70
C VAL A 170 -2.15 18.31 33.22
N ILE A 171 -2.72 17.46 32.37
CA ILE A 171 -2.76 17.63 30.90
C ILE A 171 -4.22 17.73 30.46
N GLN A 172 -4.71 18.94 30.17
CA GLN A 172 -6.11 19.21 29.83
C GLN A 172 -6.28 19.79 28.42
N SER A 173 -5.26 20.41 27.86
CA SER A 173 -5.27 21.05 26.54
C SER A 173 -4.25 20.46 25.56
N SER A 174 -4.35 20.82 24.27
CA SER A 174 -3.34 20.49 23.27
C SER A 174 -2.01 21.20 23.52
N SER A 175 -2.04 22.39 24.13
CA SER A 175 -0.84 23.10 24.58
C SER A 175 -0.16 22.33 25.71
N ASP A 176 -0.91 21.94 26.74
CA ASP A 176 -0.36 21.21 27.90
C ASP A 176 0.31 19.91 27.46
N LEU A 177 -0.30 19.20 26.50
CA LEU A 177 0.26 17.97 25.94
C LEU A 177 1.54 18.22 25.16
N PHE A 178 1.59 19.33 24.41
CA PHE A 178 2.80 19.75 23.70
C PHE A 178 3.91 20.11 24.69
N ASP A 179 3.61 20.91 25.72
CA ASP A 179 4.58 21.35 26.73
C ASP A 179 5.14 20.15 27.51
N TYR A 180 4.29 19.19 27.89
CA TYR A 180 4.71 17.93 28.48
C TYR A 180 5.64 17.13 27.55
N ALA A 181 5.25 16.96 26.29
CA ALA A 181 6.03 16.20 25.34
C ALA A 181 7.39 16.86 25.05
N GLN A 182 7.40 18.18 24.92
CA GLN A 182 8.61 18.96 24.65
C GLN A 182 9.59 18.89 25.82
N SER A 183 9.11 18.99 27.05
CA SER A 183 9.94 18.95 28.27
C SER A 183 10.44 17.55 28.62
N ASN A 184 9.61 16.51 28.44
CA ASN A 184 9.90 15.18 28.99
C ASN A 184 10.24 14.12 27.92
N LEU A 185 9.85 14.31 26.66
CA LEU A 185 9.91 13.27 25.63
C LEU A 185 10.84 13.61 24.45
N SER A 186 11.39 14.83 24.40
CA SER A 186 12.29 15.30 23.33
C SER A 186 13.62 14.57 23.30
N THR A 187 14.14 14.24 24.48
CA THR A 187 15.41 13.50 24.64
C THR A 187 15.13 12.01 24.68
N THR A 188 15.92 11.24 23.93
CA THR A 188 15.78 9.78 23.85
C THR A 188 16.84 9.12 24.73
N ALA A 189 16.41 8.18 25.58
CA ALA A 189 17.33 7.41 26.43
C ALA A 189 18.20 6.42 25.63
N ASP A 190 17.79 6.09 24.40
CA ASP A 190 18.46 5.13 23.53
C ASP A 190 18.70 5.79 22.15
N SER A 191 19.78 6.59 22.08
CA SER A 191 20.17 7.37 20.90
C SER A 191 20.42 6.52 19.64
N SER A 192 20.62 5.21 19.83
CA SER A 192 20.81 4.23 18.75
C SER A 192 19.55 3.96 17.93
N LYS A 193 18.35 4.16 18.50
CA LYS A 193 17.04 3.87 17.85
C LYS A 193 16.29 5.11 17.40
N CYS A 194 16.47 6.22 18.09
CA CYS A 194 15.84 7.49 17.76
C CYS A 194 16.77 8.58 18.26
N SER A 195 17.39 9.34 17.36
CA SER A 195 18.37 10.37 17.71
C SER A 195 17.73 11.61 18.31
N ARG A 196 16.47 11.92 17.94
CA ARG A 196 15.73 13.08 18.43
C ARG A 196 14.23 12.94 18.19
N ARG A 197 13.42 13.44 19.12
CA ARG A 197 11.99 13.70 18.87
C ARG A 197 11.74 15.19 18.74
N ILE A 198 10.91 15.56 17.76
CA ILE A 198 10.52 16.94 17.51
C ILE A 198 9.02 17.01 17.69
N PHE A 199 8.56 17.88 18.57
CA PHE A 199 7.15 18.21 18.69
C PHE A 199 6.93 19.55 17.99
N ARG A 200 5.82 19.65 17.28
CA ARG A 200 5.37 20.91 16.67
C ARG A 200 3.94 21.13 17.11
N TYR A 201 3.73 22.27 17.76
CA TYR A 201 2.40 22.74 18.10
C TYR A 201 1.81 23.49 16.89
N VAL A 202 0.53 23.25 16.63
CA VAL A 202 -0.23 23.90 15.56
C VAL A 202 -1.54 24.36 16.17
N ASP A 203 -1.72 25.66 16.30
CA ASP A 203 -2.89 26.28 16.94
C ASP A 203 -4.20 25.94 16.23
N SER A 204 -4.17 25.91 14.89
CA SER A 204 -5.34 25.58 14.07
C SER A 204 -4.93 24.79 12.83
N VAL A 205 -5.72 23.79 12.50
CA VAL A 205 -5.57 23.01 11.27
C VAL A 205 -6.71 23.39 10.36
N ASN A 206 -6.42 23.92 9.17
CA ASN A 206 -7.45 24.14 8.16
C ASN A 206 -8.08 22.79 7.78
N ARG A 207 -9.36 22.63 8.15
CA ARG A 207 -10.16 21.43 7.84
C ARG A 207 -10.95 21.57 6.55
N ASP A 208 -11.09 22.80 6.06
CA ASP A 208 -11.70 23.15 4.80
C ASP A 208 -10.64 23.04 3.73
N ARG A 209 -10.56 21.84 3.16
CA ARG A 209 -9.70 21.55 2.02
C ARG A 209 -10.59 21.56 0.80
N ASP A 210 -10.22 22.32 -0.21
CA ASP A 210 -10.88 22.27 -1.52
C ASP A 210 -10.83 20.82 -2.02
N ARG A 211 -12.01 20.25 -2.22
CA ARG A 211 -12.16 18.91 -2.77
C ARG A 211 -12.45 19.05 -4.25
N ASN A 212 -11.51 18.59 -5.05
CA ASN A 212 -11.63 18.68 -6.50
C ASN A 212 -12.60 17.63 -7.07
N PHE A 213 -12.77 16.50 -6.37
CA PHE A 213 -13.55 15.35 -6.85
C PHE A 213 -14.36 14.70 -5.74
N LEU A 214 -15.54 14.19 -6.09
CA LEU A 214 -16.35 13.38 -5.20
C LEU A 214 -15.66 12.04 -4.86
N PRO A 215 -15.93 11.47 -3.68
CA PRO A 215 -15.43 10.15 -3.31
C PRO A 215 -15.88 9.06 -4.29
N VAL A 216 -14.92 8.30 -4.82
CA VAL A 216 -15.20 7.16 -5.70
C VAL A 216 -16.05 6.12 -4.96
N LYS A 217 -17.24 5.83 -5.52
CA LYS A 217 -18.16 4.82 -4.98
C LYS A 217 -17.50 3.44 -4.98
N GLU A 218 -17.81 2.65 -3.96
CA GLU A 218 -17.28 1.29 -3.78
C GLU A 218 -15.74 1.17 -3.79
N ASN A 219 -15.01 2.23 -3.44
CA ASN A 219 -13.54 2.25 -3.46
C ASN A 219 -12.87 1.10 -2.68
N ARG A 220 -13.54 0.51 -1.70
CA ARG A 220 -13.08 -0.67 -0.95
C ARG A 220 -12.96 -1.95 -1.78
N LYS A 221 -13.65 -2.05 -2.91
CA LYS A 221 -13.56 -3.19 -3.85
C LYS A 221 -12.41 -3.02 -4.85
N ILE A 222 -11.80 -1.85 -4.89
CA ILE A 222 -10.74 -1.50 -5.83
C ILE A 222 -9.40 -1.94 -5.24
N HIS A 223 -8.70 -2.84 -5.91
CA HIS A 223 -7.42 -3.39 -5.44
C HIS A 223 -6.21 -2.80 -6.18
N ARG A 224 -6.38 -2.46 -7.47
CA ARG A 224 -5.36 -1.81 -8.28
C ARG A 224 -5.95 -0.56 -8.91
N VAL A 225 -5.29 0.57 -8.72
CA VAL A 225 -5.64 1.88 -9.29
C VAL A 225 -4.47 2.40 -10.10
N ARG A 226 -4.76 3.09 -11.20
CA ARG A 226 -3.83 3.94 -11.93
C ARG A 226 -4.54 5.21 -12.34
N SER A 227 -3.83 6.32 -12.36
CA SER A 227 -4.23 7.50 -13.12
C SER A 227 -3.23 7.67 -14.27
N PHE A 228 -3.74 8.05 -15.43
CA PHE A 228 -2.93 8.49 -16.56
C PHE A 228 -3.23 9.95 -16.90
N ASN A 229 -4.49 10.35 -16.71
CA ASN A 229 -5.00 11.69 -16.93
C ASN A 229 -5.69 12.19 -15.66
N ASP A 230 -5.85 13.50 -15.55
CA ASP A 230 -6.60 14.11 -14.45
C ASP A 230 -8.08 13.71 -14.53
N GLY A 231 -8.69 13.45 -13.36
CA GLY A 231 -10.08 13.01 -13.29
C GLY A 231 -10.35 11.59 -13.80
N GLU A 232 -9.34 10.82 -14.22
CA GLU A 232 -9.54 9.46 -14.71
C GLU A 232 -8.69 8.44 -13.97
N ILE A 233 -9.35 7.39 -13.47
CA ILE A 233 -8.66 6.23 -12.91
C ILE A 233 -9.00 4.94 -13.63
N PHE A 234 -7.98 4.14 -13.85
CA PHE A 234 -8.06 2.81 -14.41
C PHE A 234 -7.89 1.81 -13.29
N VAL A 235 -8.90 0.98 -13.10
CA VAL A 235 -8.96 0.02 -12.02
C VAL A 235 -8.97 -1.41 -12.53
N ARG A 236 -8.41 -2.31 -11.74
CA ARG A 236 -8.40 -3.75 -12.03
C ARG A 236 -8.50 -4.54 -10.75
N LYS A 237 -9.16 -5.70 -10.81
CA LYS A 237 -9.38 -6.57 -9.64
C LYS A 237 -8.10 -7.24 -9.16
N LEU A 238 -7.21 -7.63 -10.08
CA LEU A 238 -5.97 -8.33 -9.81
C LEU A 238 -4.76 -7.58 -10.37
N SER A 239 -3.62 -7.68 -9.68
CA SER A 239 -2.37 -7.05 -10.06
C SER A 239 -1.36 -8.07 -10.55
N CYS A 240 -0.61 -7.72 -11.60
CA CYS A 240 0.56 -8.49 -12.01
C CYS A 240 1.80 -7.94 -11.30
N TYR A 241 2.49 -8.81 -10.58
CA TYR A 241 3.73 -8.49 -9.85
C TYR A 241 4.96 -9.22 -10.38
N SER A 242 4.78 -10.18 -11.28
CA SER A 242 5.82 -11.11 -11.71
C SER A 242 6.37 -10.85 -13.11
N CYS A 243 5.57 -10.26 -14.02
CA CYS A 243 6.04 -10.07 -15.39
C CYS A 243 6.95 -8.85 -15.50
N GLN A 244 8.01 -8.99 -16.31
CA GLN A 244 9.02 -7.95 -16.49
C GLN A 244 8.40 -6.64 -16.96
N SER A 245 7.42 -6.69 -17.87
CA SER A 245 6.72 -5.51 -18.37
C SER A 245 6.05 -4.73 -17.23
N CYS A 246 5.40 -5.39 -16.28
CA CYS A 246 4.82 -4.72 -15.12
C CYS A 246 5.86 -4.17 -14.14
N ILE A 247 6.99 -4.86 -13.95
CA ILE A 247 8.07 -4.40 -13.07
C ILE A 247 8.70 -3.10 -13.61
N VAL A 248 8.84 -3.00 -14.93
CA VAL A 248 9.42 -1.82 -15.60
C VAL A 248 8.38 -0.74 -15.95
N GLY A 249 7.13 -0.90 -15.51
CA GLY A 249 6.07 0.07 -15.75
C GLY A 249 5.40 0.02 -17.13
N ASN A 250 5.76 -0.94 -17.99
CA ASN A 250 5.12 -1.17 -19.28
C ASN A 250 3.97 -2.18 -19.14
N TYR A 251 2.79 -1.66 -18.83
CA TYR A 251 1.69 -2.50 -18.38
C TYR A 251 0.70 -2.94 -19.47
N SER A 252 0.67 -2.25 -20.61
CA SER A 252 -0.11 -2.63 -21.79
C SER A 252 0.39 -3.93 -22.40
N THR A 253 1.65 -4.28 -22.15
CA THR A 253 2.30 -5.53 -22.60
C THR A 253 2.41 -6.57 -21.48
N CYS A 254 1.48 -6.51 -20.51
CA CYS A 254 1.46 -7.47 -19.40
C CYS A 254 1.17 -8.89 -19.93
N MET A 255 2.13 -9.80 -19.78
CA MET A 255 1.98 -11.20 -20.21
C MET A 255 0.81 -11.94 -19.54
N ASN A 256 0.37 -11.48 -18.36
CA ASN A 256 -0.71 -12.10 -17.60
C ASN A 256 -2.06 -11.40 -17.83
N ASP A 257 -2.19 -10.60 -18.90
CA ASP A 257 -3.37 -9.75 -19.08
C ASP A 257 -4.68 -10.55 -19.20
N ALA A 258 -4.64 -11.67 -19.92
CA ALA A 258 -5.77 -12.58 -20.07
C ALA A 258 -6.26 -13.16 -18.73
N GLN A 259 -5.35 -13.37 -17.77
CA GLN A 259 -5.66 -14.00 -16.48
C GLN A 259 -6.12 -12.98 -15.42
N LEU A 260 -5.70 -11.73 -15.55
CA LEU A 260 -5.93 -10.71 -14.53
C LEU A 260 -7.14 -9.80 -14.87
N GLY A 261 -7.74 -9.94 -16.07
CA GLY A 261 -8.94 -9.22 -16.55
C GLY A 261 -8.69 -7.80 -17.05
N THR A 262 -9.56 -7.17 -17.83
CA THR A 262 -9.26 -5.84 -18.40
C THR A 262 -9.25 -4.71 -17.36
N TYR A 263 -8.60 -3.59 -17.70
CA TYR A 263 -8.74 -2.36 -16.92
C TYR A 263 -10.10 -1.72 -17.17
N ASN A 264 -10.80 -1.36 -16.10
CA ASN A 264 -12.02 -0.59 -16.16
C ASN A 264 -11.69 0.88 -15.88
N LYS A 265 -12.14 1.77 -16.74
CA LYS A 265 -12.01 3.21 -16.55
C LYS A 265 -13.13 3.70 -15.63
N ILE A 266 -12.78 4.49 -14.62
CA ILE A 266 -13.71 5.25 -13.78
C ILE A 266 -13.38 6.72 -14.00
N LYS A 267 -14.34 7.48 -14.54
CA LYS A 267 -14.27 8.95 -14.58
C LYS A 267 -14.66 9.47 -13.19
N MET A 268 -13.80 10.26 -12.58
CA MET A 268 -14.09 10.94 -11.33
C MET A 268 -15.04 12.11 -11.60
N VAL A 269 -16.01 12.29 -10.72
CA VAL A 269 -16.98 13.39 -10.81
C VAL A 269 -16.39 14.59 -10.07
N LYS A 270 -16.31 15.75 -10.72
CA LYS A 270 -15.87 16.99 -10.06
C LYS A 270 -16.95 17.43 -9.09
N GLU A 271 -16.56 18.03 -7.97
CA GLU A 271 -17.54 18.50 -6.98
C GLU A 271 -18.39 19.67 -7.53
N SER A 272 -17.87 20.42 -8.51
CA SER A 272 -18.61 21.47 -9.23
C SER A 272 -19.75 20.93 -10.11
N GLU A 273 -19.59 19.76 -10.74
CA GLU A 273 -20.59 19.15 -11.64
C GLU A 273 -21.78 18.54 -10.89
N HIS A 274 -21.67 18.35 -9.57
CA HIS A 274 -22.73 17.75 -8.77
C HIS A 274 -23.76 18.77 -8.27
N ASN A 275 -23.43 20.06 -8.31
CA ASN A 275 -24.31 21.13 -7.81
C ASN A 275 -25.36 21.57 -8.83
N ASP A 276 -25.29 21.11 -10.09
CA ASP A 276 -26.16 21.59 -11.17
C ASP A 276 -27.31 20.63 -11.55
N THR A 277 -27.51 19.52 -10.83
CA THR A 277 -28.56 18.53 -11.21
C THR A 277 -29.98 18.80 -10.69
N ASP A 278 -30.29 20.02 -10.23
CA ASP A 278 -31.67 20.42 -9.86
C ASP A 278 -32.24 21.56 -10.73
N ALA A 279 -31.65 21.85 -11.90
CA ALA A 279 -32.25 22.77 -12.87
C ALA A 279 -32.31 22.16 -14.27
N ASP A 280 -33.50 22.29 -14.88
CA ASP A 280 -33.91 21.83 -16.20
C ASP A 280 -32.91 22.09 -17.33
N SER A 281 -32.97 21.18 -18.31
CA SER A 281 -32.60 21.30 -19.72
C SER A 281 -31.87 22.57 -20.17
N ASP A 282 -30.66 22.40 -20.72
CA ASP A 282 -30.46 22.53 -22.16
C ASP A 282 -29.08 22.01 -22.57
N ASN A 283 -28.97 21.58 -23.82
CA ASN A 283 -27.73 21.17 -24.46
C ASN A 283 -26.67 22.26 -24.31
N ASP A 284 -25.68 22.04 -23.45
CA ASP A 284 -24.39 22.70 -23.57
C ASP A 284 -23.35 21.59 -23.76
N GLU A 285 -22.91 21.44 -25.01
CA GLU A 285 -21.67 20.74 -25.33
C GLU A 285 -20.52 21.54 -24.71
N GLY A 286 -20.33 21.37 -23.41
CA GLY A 286 -19.17 21.87 -22.68
C GLY A 286 -17.92 21.23 -23.27
N VAL A 287 -17.29 21.96 -24.19
CA VAL A 287 -16.02 21.66 -24.80
C VAL A 287 -14.99 21.42 -23.69
N ASP A 288 -14.66 20.16 -23.47
CA ASP A 288 -13.54 19.70 -22.63
C ASP A 288 -12.25 20.05 -23.41
N ASP A 289 -11.91 21.34 -23.50
CA ASP A 289 -10.63 21.81 -24.03
C ASP A 289 -9.57 21.51 -22.96
N GLU A 290 -9.20 20.23 -22.83
CA GLU A 290 -7.91 19.80 -22.29
C GLU A 290 -6.82 20.41 -23.18
N THR A 291 -6.52 21.68 -22.93
CA THR A 291 -5.55 22.46 -23.70
C THR A 291 -4.17 21.89 -23.40
N ASN A 292 -3.69 21.06 -24.33
CA ASN A 292 -2.40 20.40 -24.19
C ASN A 292 -1.31 21.49 -24.19
N ILE A 293 -0.53 21.58 -23.12
CA ILE A 293 0.56 22.56 -22.98
C ILE A 293 1.52 22.53 -24.19
N CYS A 294 1.66 21.38 -24.85
CA CYS A 294 2.49 21.23 -26.04
C CYS A 294 1.91 21.91 -27.29
N ASP A 295 0.71 22.49 -27.22
CA ASP A 295 0.11 23.26 -28.31
C ASP A 295 0.45 24.75 -28.19
N PHE A 296 0.85 25.19 -27.00
CA PHE A 296 1.25 26.58 -26.70
C PHE A 296 2.76 26.77 -26.57
N VAL A 297 3.52 25.67 -26.58
CA VAL A 297 4.98 25.70 -26.40
C VAL A 297 5.68 25.42 -27.73
N SER A 298 6.51 26.36 -28.16
CA SER A 298 7.41 26.22 -29.30
C SER A 298 8.86 26.44 -28.86
N LYS A 299 9.81 26.15 -29.75
CA LYS A 299 11.23 26.35 -29.49
C LYS A 299 11.49 27.79 -29.05
N GLY A 300 12.04 27.95 -27.85
CA GLY A 300 12.38 29.24 -27.26
C GLY A 300 11.36 29.80 -26.28
N THR A 301 10.15 29.23 -26.21
CA THR A 301 9.12 29.61 -25.22
C THR A 301 9.65 29.44 -23.81
N ILE A 302 9.43 30.45 -22.96
CA ILE A 302 9.78 30.44 -21.54
C ILE A 302 8.49 30.27 -20.74
N PHE A 303 8.47 29.35 -19.80
CA PHE A 303 7.31 29.06 -18.97
C PHE A 303 7.72 28.68 -17.55
N ALA A 304 6.83 28.92 -16.59
CA ALA A 304 7.03 28.60 -15.18
C ALA A 304 6.23 27.36 -14.80
N VAL A 305 6.86 26.43 -14.09
CA VAL A 305 6.23 25.22 -13.55
C VAL A 305 6.28 25.29 -12.03
N LYS A 306 5.14 25.08 -11.37
CA LYS A 306 5.08 25.08 -9.90
C LYS A 306 6.00 24.00 -9.34
N ALA A 307 6.82 24.38 -8.37
CA ALA A 307 7.76 23.49 -7.70
C ALA A 307 7.15 22.97 -6.39
N ASP A 308 7.51 21.73 -6.02
CA ASP A 308 7.10 21.11 -4.75
C ASP A 308 8.03 21.48 -3.57
N ASP A 309 9.11 22.22 -3.84
CA ASP A 309 10.09 22.62 -2.85
C ASP A 309 9.63 23.87 -2.08
N THR A 310 9.83 23.89 -0.76
CA THR A 310 9.41 25.01 0.11
C THR A 310 10.17 26.30 -0.16
N ASP A 311 11.38 26.20 -0.72
CA ASP A 311 12.30 27.32 -0.87
C ASP A 311 12.26 27.94 -2.28
N CYS A 312 11.52 27.31 -3.21
CA CYS A 312 11.38 27.74 -4.60
C CYS A 312 9.95 27.48 -5.06
N PRO A 313 9.11 28.51 -5.26
CA PRO A 313 7.71 28.29 -5.63
C PRO A 313 7.54 27.84 -7.09
N TYR A 314 8.49 28.17 -7.97
CA TYR A 314 8.43 27.86 -9.40
C TYR A 314 9.81 27.56 -10.01
N TYR A 315 9.85 26.65 -10.97
CA TYR A 315 10.94 26.44 -11.90
C TYR A 315 10.68 27.19 -13.21
N ILE A 316 11.60 28.08 -13.61
CA ILE A 316 11.55 28.74 -14.92
C ILE A 316 12.31 27.91 -15.94
N LEU A 317 11.60 27.49 -16.98
CA LEU A 317 12.08 26.59 -18.02
C LEU A 317 11.98 27.27 -19.38
N ARG A 318 12.95 26.98 -20.26
CA ARG A 318 12.89 27.36 -21.67
C ARG A 318 12.86 26.13 -22.55
N ALA A 319 11.88 26.04 -23.45
CA ALA A 319 11.80 25.00 -24.45
C ALA A 319 13.01 25.08 -25.39
N SER A 320 13.86 24.05 -25.37
CA SER A 320 15.06 23.94 -26.22
C SER A 320 14.71 23.54 -27.65
N LYS A 321 13.56 22.87 -27.84
CA LYS A 321 13.05 22.34 -29.11
C LYS A 321 11.54 22.43 -29.14
N ASP A 322 10.96 22.38 -30.33
CA ASP A 322 9.52 22.18 -30.49
C ASP A 322 9.10 20.82 -29.90
N PRO A 323 7.87 20.70 -29.38
CA PRO A 323 7.36 19.46 -28.81
C PRO A 323 7.41 18.33 -29.84
N ILE A 324 7.96 17.18 -29.44
CA ILE A 324 8.05 16.01 -30.31
C ILE A 324 7.27 14.83 -29.75
N ILE A 325 6.72 14.03 -30.65
CA ILE A 325 6.17 12.71 -30.30
C ILE A 325 7.32 11.72 -30.31
N LEU A 326 7.51 11.03 -29.18
CA LEU A 326 8.56 10.04 -29.05
C LEU A 326 8.31 8.83 -29.96
N ARG A 327 9.25 8.56 -30.88
CA ARG A 327 9.22 7.37 -31.74
C ARG A 327 9.67 6.10 -31.02
N LYS A 328 10.37 6.24 -29.90
CA LYS A 328 10.86 5.15 -29.05
C LYS A 328 10.83 5.61 -27.60
N THR A 329 10.66 4.68 -26.67
CA THR A 329 10.76 4.97 -25.23
C THR A 329 12.12 5.60 -24.92
N ALA A 330 12.10 6.70 -24.16
CA ALA A 330 13.29 7.44 -23.78
C ALA A 330 13.32 7.64 -22.26
N THR A 331 14.51 7.64 -21.68
CA THR A 331 14.71 7.92 -20.26
C THR A 331 15.52 9.21 -20.12
N ASP A 332 15.08 10.13 -19.26
CA ASP A 332 15.83 11.35 -19.00
C ASP A 332 17.01 11.13 -18.04
N LYS A 333 17.74 12.21 -17.74
CA LYS A 333 18.88 12.20 -16.83
C LYS A 333 18.48 11.97 -15.35
N TRP A 334 17.21 12.14 -15.02
CA TRP A 334 16.66 11.92 -13.68
C TRP A 334 16.15 10.49 -13.48
N GLY A 335 16.14 9.68 -14.55
CA GLY A 335 15.67 8.30 -14.55
C GLY A 335 14.18 8.15 -14.80
N ALA A 336 13.48 9.24 -15.19
CA ALA A 336 12.09 9.18 -15.61
C ALA A 336 12.00 8.61 -17.04
N SER A 337 11.12 7.62 -17.23
CA SER A 337 10.92 6.97 -18.54
C SER A 337 9.65 7.49 -19.20
N TYR A 338 9.76 7.88 -20.46
CA TYR A 338 8.67 8.39 -21.30
C TYR A 338 8.45 7.40 -22.44
N HIS A 339 7.20 7.00 -22.66
CA HIS A 339 6.86 5.95 -23.61
C HIS A 339 6.80 6.47 -25.05
N GLN A 340 6.98 5.55 -26.01
CA GLN A 340 6.67 5.81 -27.41
C GLN A 340 5.22 6.29 -27.54
N GLY A 341 4.99 7.35 -28.31
CA GLY A 341 3.69 8.00 -28.47
C GLY A 341 3.47 9.20 -27.55
N ASN A 342 4.26 9.36 -26.47
CA ASN A 342 4.14 10.54 -25.62
C ASN A 342 4.68 11.79 -26.35
N LYS A 343 3.93 12.90 -26.27
CA LYS A 343 4.39 14.23 -26.70
C LYS A 343 5.22 14.81 -25.56
N VAL A 344 6.48 15.17 -25.83
CA VAL A 344 7.43 15.65 -24.82
C VAL A 344 8.06 16.98 -25.22
N ILE A 345 8.34 17.81 -24.22
CA ILE A 345 9.01 19.10 -24.38
C ILE A 345 10.42 18.99 -23.81
N TYR A 346 11.42 19.31 -24.62
CA TYR A 346 12.80 19.41 -24.13
C TYR A 346 12.99 20.79 -23.52
N VAL A 347 13.41 20.83 -22.26
CA VAL A 347 13.60 22.07 -21.51
C VAL A 347 15.04 22.24 -21.08
N THR A 348 15.46 23.50 -21.01
CA THR A 348 16.69 23.95 -20.37
C THR A 348 16.29 24.81 -19.18
N THR A 349 16.80 24.48 -18.00
CA THR A 349 16.62 25.30 -16.79
C THR A 349 17.39 26.60 -16.99
N LEU A 350 16.71 27.75 -16.93
CA LEU A 350 17.38 29.03 -17.18
C LEU A 350 18.03 29.61 -15.91
N THR A 351 17.39 29.54 -14.74
CA THR A 351 17.98 29.88 -13.43
C THR A 351 16.98 29.62 -12.30
N LEU A 352 17.47 29.35 -11.08
CA LEU A 352 16.71 29.41 -9.83
C LEU A 352 16.37 30.88 -9.51
N LEU A 353 15.10 31.23 -9.39
CA LEU A 353 14.67 32.57 -9.00
C LEU A 353 14.06 32.48 -7.59
N ILE A 354 14.84 32.87 -6.58
CA ILE A 354 14.34 33.07 -5.22
C ILE A 354 13.59 34.40 -5.24
N ILE A 355 12.26 34.37 -5.36
CA ILE A 355 11.45 35.56 -5.11
C ILE A 355 11.35 35.70 -3.60
N THR A 356 12.29 36.43 -2.99
CA THR A 356 12.11 36.89 -1.61
C THR A 356 11.05 37.99 -1.62
N HIS A 357 9.88 37.72 -1.06
CA HIS A 357 8.97 38.78 -0.65
C HIS A 357 9.64 39.57 0.48
N SER A 358 10.21 40.73 0.17
CA SER A 358 10.35 41.81 1.14
C SER A 358 9.00 42.53 1.24
N ASN A 359 8.52 42.71 2.48
CA ASN A 359 7.25 43.32 2.89
C ASN A 359 6.69 44.40 1.97
#